data_AF-A0A6N2KGQ5-F1
#
_entry.id   AF-A0A6N2KGQ5-F1
#
_cell.length_a   1.000
_cell.length_b   1.000
_cell.length_c   1.000
_cell.angle_alpha   90.00
_cell.angle_beta   90.00
_cell.angle_gamma   90.00
#
_symmetry.space_group_name_H-M   'P 1'
#
loop_
_entity.id
_entity.type
_entity.pdbx_description
1 polymer ?
#
loop_
_entity_poly.entity_id
_entity_poly.type
_entity_poly.pdbx_seq_one_letter_code
_entity_poly.pdbx_strand_id
1 'polypeptide(L)'
;MSGDRFTALVLNTTVAVNGRALTISLRPKEGSHAIINAIEVFEIVAAESKTLLEEVRALQSLKSALGLPLRFGWNGDPCVPQQHPWSGADCLYDKTSSKWFIDGLGLDNQGLRGFLPNDISRLLHLQSINLSDNSIHGAIPPSIGSIAGLVVLDLSYNFFNGSIPESLGQLTSLRRLDVNGNSLSGRVPAALGGSLLHGASFNFTDNAGLCGIPGLPTCGPHLSAGAKIGVAFGASVGFLLIVICSMCWWKRRQNILRAQEIAARGAPYAKARTHLSHDIQLTRHYNHGNARTAAENGPSLLS
;
A
#
# COMPACT_ATOMS: atom_id res chain seq x y z
N MET A 1 -34.80 10.24 -13.16
CA MET A 1 -35.91 9.86 -12.26
C MET A 1 -37.13 9.60 -13.14
N SER A 2 -37.78 8.43 -13.02
CA SER A 2 -39.03 8.15 -13.73
C SER A 2 -40.19 8.61 -12.87
N GLY A 3 -40.89 9.66 -13.30
CA GLY A 3 -42.20 9.98 -12.76
C GLY A 3 -43.26 9.28 -13.59
N ASP A 4 -44.19 8.57 -12.95
CA ASP A 4 -45.39 8.07 -13.61
C ASP A 4 -46.29 9.22 -14.06
N ARG A 5 -47.24 8.94 -14.97
CA ARG A 5 -48.32 9.87 -15.33
C ARG A 5 -48.94 10.40 -14.03
N PHE A 6 -48.90 11.71 -13.82
CA PHE A 6 -49.43 12.45 -12.65
C PHE A 6 -48.58 12.51 -11.37
N THR A 7 -47.28 12.21 -11.43
CA THR A 7 -46.40 12.40 -10.25
C THR A 7 -45.73 13.78 -10.22
N ALA A 8 -45.72 14.42 -9.05
CA ALA A 8 -44.91 15.60 -8.80
C ALA A 8 -43.43 15.19 -8.74
N LEU A 9 -42.61 15.74 -9.63
CA LEU A 9 -41.16 15.53 -9.60
C LEU A 9 -40.52 16.57 -8.68
N VAL A 10 -40.27 16.20 -7.43
CA VAL A 10 -39.51 17.03 -6.50
C VAL A 10 -38.02 16.84 -6.77
N LEU A 11 -37.41 17.84 -7.40
CA LEU A 11 -35.97 17.93 -7.59
C LEU A 11 -35.37 18.54 -6.32
N ASN A 12 -35.00 17.70 -5.35
CA ASN A 12 -34.25 18.15 -4.18
C ASN A 12 -32.77 18.37 -4.55
N THR A 13 -32.52 19.33 -5.43
CA THR A 13 -31.19 19.66 -5.91
C THR A 13 -31.04 21.17 -6.07
N THR A 14 -29.94 21.69 -5.55
CA THR A 14 -29.55 23.08 -5.75
C THR A 14 -28.81 23.19 -7.08
N VAL A 15 -29.31 24.01 -8.00
CA VAL A 15 -28.68 24.27 -9.29
C VAL A 15 -28.03 25.66 -9.26
N ALA A 16 -26.72 25.72 -9.51
CA ALA A 16 -26.05 27.00 -9.68
C ALA A 16 -26.50 27.62 -11.02
N VAL A 17 -27.06 28.83 -10.96
CA VAL A 17 -27.51 29.57 -12.15
C VAL A 17 -26.53 30.71 -12.39
N ASN A 18 -25.85 30.69 -13.54
CA ASN A 18 -24.99 31.78 -13.96
C ASN A 18 -25.74 32.59 -15.03
N GLY A 19 -26.39 33.69 -14.62
CA GLY A 19 -27.21 34.54 -15.49
C GLY A 19 -28.63 34.76 -14.96
N ARG A 20 -29.54 35.19 -15.85
CA ARG A 20 -30.93 35.53 -15.49
C ARG A 20 -31.95 34.42 -15.77
N ALA A 21 -31.52 33.32 -16.41
CA ALA A 21 -32.43 32.26 -16.84
C ALA A 21 -31.94 30.89 -16.37
N LEU A 22 -32.82 30.14 -15.72
CA LEU A 22 -32.67 28.72 -15.44
C LEU A 22 -33.38 27.93 -16.54
N THR A 23 -32.65 27.12 -17.31
CA THR A 23 -33.25 26.27 -18.35
C THR A 23 -33.43 24.85 -17.83
N ILE A 24 -34.68 24.42 -17.67
CA ILE A 24 -35.03 23.04 -17.29
C ILE A 24 -35.41 22.28 -18.55
N SER A 25 -34.64 21.23 -18.88
CA SER A 25 -34.90 20.37 -20.04
C SER A 25 -35.35 18.99 -19.59
N LEU A 26 -36.58 18.60 -19.97
CA LEU A 26 -37.12 17.26 -19.73
C LEU A 26 -37.11 16.45 -21.02
N ARG A 27 -36.66 15.20 -20.93
CA ARG A 27 -36.68 14.25 -22.05
C ARG A 27 -37.58 13.07 -21.68
N PRO A 28 -38.63 12.79 -22.45
CA PRO A 28 -39.50 11.65 -22.18
C PRO A 28 -38.71 10.35 -22.33
N LYS A 29 -38.89 9.41 -21.39
CA LYS A 29 -38.29 8.07 -21.45
C LYS A 29 -39.03 7.18 -22.46
N GLU A 30 -40.34 7.40 -22.59
CA GLU A 30 -41.24 6.76 -23.55
C GLU A 30 -42.19 7.80 -24.15
N GLY A 31 -42.53 7.68 -25.43
CA GLY A 31 -43.36 8.64 -26.15
C GLY A 31 -42.61 9.85 -26.71
N SER A 32 -43.35 10.80 -27.31
CA SER A 32 -42.79 11.96 -28.02
C SER A 32 -42.85 13.28 -27.24
N HIS A 33 -43.57 13.34 -26.10
CA HIS A 33 -43.81 14.58 -25.37
C HIS A 33 -43.69 14.37 -23.86
N ALA A 34 -43.14 15.36 -23.15
CA ALA A 34 -43.22 15.49 -21.70
C ALA A 34 -44.09 16.72 -21.37
N ILE A 35 -45.09 16.54 -20.50
CA ILE A 35 -46.02 17.62 -20.12
C ILE A 35 -45.62 18.12 -18.72
N ILE A 36 -45.47 19.44 -18.59
CA ILE A 36 -45.19 20.12 -17.31
C ILE A 36 -46.42 20.93 -16.93
N ASN A 37 -47.06 20.59 -15.82
CA ASN A 37 -48.19 21.37 -15.31
C ASN A 37 -47.74 22.61 -14.54
N ALA A 38 -46.67 22.48 -13.74
CA ALA A 38 -46.12 23.58 -12.95
C ALA A 38 -44.64 23.33 -12.64
N ILE A 39 -43.90 24.41 -12.43
CA ILE A 39 -42.56 24.41 -11.84
C ILE A 39 -42.64 25.36 -10.65
N GLU A 40 -42.36 24.86 -9.46
CA GLU A 40 -42.27 25.66 -8.25
C GLU A 40 -40.80 25.78 -7.87
N VAL A 41 -40.30 27.02 -7.83
CA VAL A 41 -38.97 27.32 -7.30
C VAL A 41 -39.17 27.77 -5.87
N PHE A 42 -38.74 26.95 -4.92
CA PHE A 42 -38.94 27.21 -3.49
C PHE A 42 -38.20 28.47 -3.02
N GLU A 43 -36.97 28.68 -3.49
CA GLU A 43 -36.14 29.78 -3.04
C GLU A 43 -35.09 30.16 -4.11
N ILE A 44 -34.84 31.46 -4.25
CA ILE A 44 -33.74 32.00 -5.06
C ILE A 44 -32.82 32.74 -4.11
N VAL A 45 -31.61 32.24 -3.97
CA VAL A 45 -30.59 32.81 -3.10
C VAL A 45 -29.58 33.59 -3.94
N ALA A 46 -29.27 34.82 -3.55
CA ALA A 46 -28.18 35.57 -4.16
C ALA A 46 -26.84 34.93 -3.80
N ALA A 47 -25.98 34.69 -4.80
CA ALA A 47 -24.65 34.14 -4.55
C ALA A 47 -23.80 35.18 -3.82
N GLU A 48 -23.52 34.93 -2.54
CA GLU A 48 -22.57 35.68 -1.75
C GLU A 48 -21.20 34.99 -1.74
N SER A 49 -20.14 35.73 -1.40
CA SER A 49 -18.78 35.18 -1.23
C SER A 49 -18.14 35.78 0.03
N LYS A 50 -18.53 35.20 1.18
CA LYS A 50 -18.14 35.65 2.51
C LYS A 50 -17.19 34.67 3.20
N THR A 51 -17.10 33.43 2.73
CA THR A 51 -16.10 32.48 3.17
C THR A 51 -14.74 32.75 2.52
N LEU A 52 -13.65 32.41 3.22
CA LEU A 52 -12.30 32.58 2.70
C LEU A 52 -12.09 31.76 1.43
N LEU A 53 -11.69 32.44 0.34
CA LEU A 53 -11.62 31.85 -1.00
C LEU A 53 -10.73 30.60 -1.08
N GLU A 54 -9.61 30.58 -0.36
CA GLU A 54 -8.72 29.42 -0.36
C GLU A 54 -9.34 28.20 0.32
N GLU A 55 -10.16 28.39 1.35
CA GLU A 55 -10.88 27.31 2.00
C GLU A 55 -12.01 26.79 1.11
N VAL A 56 -12.72 27.68 0.42
CA VAL A 56 -13.73 27.29 -0.58
C VAL A 56 -13.11 26.41 -1.67
N ARG A 57 -11.92 26.80 -2.19
CA ARG A 57 -11.20 26.00 -3.20
C ARG A 57 -10.75 24.64 -2.65
N ALA A 58 -10.28 24.61 -1.41
CA ALA A 58 -9.89 23.36 -0.76
C ALA A 58 -11.06 22.40 -0.60
N LEU A 59 -12.23 22.90 -0.18
CA LEU A 59 -13.45 22.09 -0.11
C LEU A 59 -13.93 21.65 -1.50
N GLN A 60 -13.77 22.46 -2.55
CA GLN A 60 -14.07 22.02 -3.92
C GLN A 60 -13.14 20.89 -4.39
N SER A 61 -11.84 20.97 -4.05
CA SER A 61 -10.87 19.90 -4.28
C SER A 61 -11.30 18.63 -3.55
N LEU A 62 -11.64 18.74 -2.26
CA LEU A 62 -12.16 17.66 -1.42
C LEU A 62 -13.44 17.03 -1.98
N LYS A 63 -14.41 17.86 -2.41
CA LYS A 63 -15.66 17.44 -3.06
C LYS A 63 -15.38 16.54 -4.25
N SER A 64 -14.43 16.95 -5.11
CA SER A 64 -14.08 16.20 -6.30
C SER A 64 -13.36 14.89 -5.97
N ALA A 65 -12.41 14.92 -5.02
CA ALA A 65 -11.58 13.79 -4.65
C ALA A 65 -12.36 12.69 -3.92
N LEU A 66 -13.37 13.08 -3.12
CA LEU A 66 -14.22 12.17 -2.38
C LEU A 66 -15.50 11.74 -3.12
N GLY A 67 -15.73 12.28 -4.32
CA GLY A 67 -16.93 12.01 -5.11
C GLY A 67 -18.22 12.37 -4.37
N LEU A 68 -18.24 13.52 -3.70
CA LEU A 68 -19.35 13.93 -2.83
C LEU A 68 -20.69 13.90 -3.59
N PRO A 69 -21.70 13.16 -3.08
CA PRO A 69 -23.02 13.12 -3.70
C PRO A 69 -23.69 14.50 -3.71
N LEU A 70 -24.50 14.78 -4.75
CA LEU A 70 -25.19 16.07 -4.89
C LEU A 70 -26.10 16.43 -3.70
N ARG A 71 -26.55 15.43 -2.93
CA ARG A 71 -27.40 15.60 -1.74
C ARG A 71 -26.77 16.46 -0.64
N PHE A 72 -25.45 16.62 -0.64
CA PHE A 72 -24.74 17.47 0.34
C PHE A 72 -24.96 18.96 0.13
N GLY A 73 -25.44 19.38 -1.06
CA GLY A 73 -25.72 20.79 -1.33
C GLY A 73 -24.46 21.67 -1.37
N TRP A 74 -23.27 21.09 -1.59
CA TRP A 74 -22.00 21.84 -1.69
C TRP A 74 -21.91 22.68 -2.97
N ASN A 75 -22.73 23.71 -3.07
CA ASN A 75 -22.82 24.64 -4.20
C ASN A 75 -22.83 26.07 -3.64
N GLY A 76 -22.09 26.98 -4.27
CA GLY A 76 -22.00 28.38 -3.82
C GLY A 76 -20.98 28.60 -2.70
N ASP A 77 -21.32 29.43 -1.73
CA ASP A 77 -20.48 29.70 -0.56
C ASP A 77 -20.83 28.72 0.58
N PRO A 78 -19.84 28.14 1.27
CA PRO A 78 -20.08 27.14 2.31
C PRO A 78 -20.87 27.64 3.52
N CYS A 79 -20.69 28.90 3.90
CA CYS A 79 -21.16 29.45 5.17
C CYS A 79 -22.28 30.48 5.00
N VAL A 80 -22.53 30.95 3.77
CA VAL A 80 -23.62 31.89 3.47
C VAL A 80 -24.46 31.47 2.26
N PRO A 81 -25.79 31.66 2.32
CA PRO A 81 -26.55 32.18 3.45
C PRO A 81 -26.63 31.16 4.61
N GLN A 82 -26.72 31.63 5.85
CA GLN A 82 -26.76 30.73 7.04
C GLN A 82 -27.99 29.81 7.06
N GLN A 83 -29.01 30.13 6.26
CA GLN A 83 -30.20 29.31 6.08
C GLN A 83 -29.89 28.02 5.29
N HIS A 84 -28.81 28.01 4.51
CA HIS A 84 -28.41 26.89 3.63
C HIS A 84 -26.90 26.59 3.73
N PRO A 85 -26.38 26.23 4.92
CA PRO A 85 -24.98 25.87 5.06
C PRO A 85 -24.69 24.55 4.33
N TRP A 86 -23.45 24.38 3.90
CA TRP A 86 -23.02 23.10 3.33
C TRP A 86 -23.16 21.99 4.37
N SER A 87 -23.84 20.89 3.99
CA SER A 87 -24.02 19.76 4.90
C SER A 87 -22.65 19.20 5.30
N GLY A 88 -22.41 19.08 6.61
CA GLY A 88 -21.17 18.55 7.15
C GLY A 88 -19.98 19.52 7.15
N ALA A 89 -20.17 20.80 6.81
CA ALA A 89 -19.16 21.84 7.01
C ALA A 89 -19.61 22.79 8.12
N ASP A 90 -18.81 22.88 9.18
CA ASP A 90 -19.01 23.84 10.26
C ASP A 90 -18.28 25.14 9.95
N CYS A 91 -18.89 26.24 10.35
CA CYS A 91 -18.48 27.58 9.95
C CYS A 91 -18.27 28.48 11.18
N LEU A 92 -17.11 29.13 11.23
CA LEU A 92 -16.75 30.12 12.23
C LEU A 92 -16.74 31.52 11.62
N TYR A 93 -17.45 32.46 12.25
CA TYR A 93 -17.42 33.87 11.84
C TYR A 93 -16.35 34.65 12.58
N ASP A 94 -15.44 35.26 11.83
CA ASP A 94 -14.50 36.22 12.37
C ASP A 94 -15.01 37.65 12.18
N LYS A 95 -15.30 38.28 13.32
CA LYS A 95 -15.78 39.67 13.38
C LYS A 95 -14.72 40.66 12.90
N THR A 96 -13.43 40.33 13.00
CA THR A 96 -12.35 41.26 12.68
C THR A 96 -12.14 41.37 11.17
N SER A 97 -12.06 40.24 10.45
CA SER A 97 -11.97 40.22 8.99
C SER A 97 -13.34 40.31 8.29
N SER A 98 -14.44 40.18 9.04
CA SER A 98 -15.80 40.05 8.49
C SER A 98 -15.89 38.91 7.45
N LYS A 99 -15.21 37.80 7.73
CA LYS A 99 -15.15 36.60 6.90
C LYS A 99 -15.58 35.36 7.69
N TRP A 100 -16.06 34.37 6.94
CA TRP A 100 -16.29 33.03 7.43
C TRP A 100 -15.11 32.12 7.14
N PHE A 101 -14.86 31.19 8.06
CA PHE A 101 -13.87 30.13 7.95
C PHE A 101 -14.49 28.78 8.25
N ILE A 102 -13.85 27.71 7.81
CA ILE A 102 -14.24 26.33 8.08
C ILE A 102 -13.49 25.84 9.31
N ASP A 103 -14.20 25.54 10.39
CA ASP A 103 -13.63 25.04 11.63
C ASP A 103 -13.97 23.56 11.91
N GLY A 104 -14.92 22.98 11.19
CA GLY A 104 -15.27 21.57 11.29
C GLY A 104 -15.67 20.93 9.96
N LEU A 105 -15.34 19.65 9.80
CA LEU A 105 -15.83 18.79 8.72
C LEU A 105 -16.37 17.48 9.29
N GLY A 106 -17.69 17.29 9.27
CA GLY A 106 -18.39 16.07 9.66
C GLY A 106 -19.01 15.38 8.46
N LEU A 107 -18.32 14.38 7.91
CA LEU A 107 -18.77 13.61 6.74
C LEU A 107 -18.73 12.10 7.01
N ASP A 108 -18.97 11.69 8.26
CA ASP A 108 -19.00 10.30 8.69
C ASP A 108 -20.21 9.52 8.17
N ASN A 109 -20.00 8.24 7.88
CA ASN A 109 -21.05 7.32 7.43
C ASN A 109 -21.83 7.79 6.18
N GLN A 110 -21.10 8.23 5.16
CA GLN A 110 -21.69 8.84 3.96
C GLN A 110 -21.51 7.97 2.70
N GLY A 111 -20.79 6.85 2.84
CA GLY A 111 -20.40 5.99 1.72
C GLY A 111 -19.45 6.69 0.75
N LEU A 112 -18.69 7.69 1.23
CA LEU A 112 -17.71 8.40 0.43
C LEU A 112 -16.60 7.45 -0.03
N ARG A 113 -16.07 7.70 -1.22
CA ARG A 113 -15.01 6.91 -1.85
C ARG A 113 -13.89 7.85 -2.29
N GLY A 114 -12.85 7.33 -2.93
CA GLY A 114 -11.76 8.16 -3.43
C GLY A 114 -10.68 8.38 -2.38
N PHE A 115 -10.10 9.58 -2.31
CA PHE A 115 -8.91 9.85 -1.48
C PHE A 115 -8.93 11.25 -0.87
N LEU A 116 -8.09 11.46 0.14
CA LEU A 116 -7.94 12.74 0.82
C LEU A 116 -6.87 13.60 0.10
N PRO A 117 -7.23 14.73 -0.54
CA PRO A 117 -6.28 15.53 -1.32
C PRO A 117 -5.38 16.37 -0.42
N ASN A 118 -4.17 16.71 -0.91
CA ASN A 118 -3.23 17.55 -0.19
C ASN A 118 -3.78 18.95 0.13
N ASP A 119 -4.71 19.47 -0.68
CA ASP A 119 -5.31 20.79 -0.52
C ASP A 119 -6.10 20.96 0.79
N ILE A 120 -6.40 19.87 1.51
CA ILE A 120 -7.01 19.94 2.85
C ILE A 120 -6.19 20.82 3.82
N SER A 121 -4.89 20.95 3.59
CA SER A 121 -4.00 21.81 4.38
C SER A 121 -4.29 23.30 4.27
N ARG A 122 -5.09 23.73 3.29
CA ARG A 122 -5.51 25.13 3.14
C ARG A 122 -6.66 25.51 4.08
N LEU A 123 -7.30 24.52 4.71
CA LEU A 123 -8.34 24.71 5.71
C LEU A 123 -7.68 24.99 7.08
N LEU A 124 -7.00 26.14 7.18
CA LEU A 124 -6.09 26.47 8.29
C LEU A 124 -6.81 26.61 9.64
N HIS A 125 -8.11 26.87 9.62
CA HIS A 125 -8.94 27.09 10.81
C HIS A 125 -9.61 25.81 11.33
N LEU A 126 -9.42 24.66 10.67
CA LEU A 126 -10.02 23.40 11.09
C LEU A 126 -9.57 22.99 12.48
N GLN A 127 -10.56 22.63 13.30
CA GLN A 127 -10.41 22.05 14.62
C GLN A 127 -10.87 20.60 14.66
N SER A 128 -11.84 20.23 13.82
CA SER A 128 -12.39 18.88 13.80
C SER A 128 -12.54 18.34 12.37
N ILE A 129 -12.02 17.15 12.13
CA ILE A 129 -12.27 16.37 10.91
C ILE A 129 -12.79 15.00 11.35
N ASN A 130 -14.02 14.68 10.94
CA ASN A 130 -14.60 13.36 11.06
C ASN A 130 -14.98 12.83 9.67
N LEU A 131 -14.23 11.83 9.21
CA LEU A 131 -14.47 11.10 7.96
C LEU A 131 -14.73 9.61 8.22
N SER A 132 -15.08 9.23 9.45
CA SER A 132 -15.22 7.83 9.85
C SER A 132 -16.27 7.08 9.03
N ASP A 133 -16.20 5.76 9.01
CA ASP A 133 -17.25 4.89 8.44
C ASP A 133 -17.52 5.19 6.95
N ASN A 134 -16.47 5.36 6.17
CA ASN A 134 -16.56 5.57 4.73
C ASN A 134 -15.75 4.50 3.97
N SER A 135 -15.55 4.70 2.68
CA SER A 135 -14.76 3.85 1.81
C SER A 135 -13.60 4.63 1.16
N ILE A 136 -13.01 5.56 1.91
CA ILE A 136 -11.89 6.40 1.46
C ILE A 136 -10.62 5.57 1.48
N HIS A 137 -9.82 5.66 0.42
CA HIS A 137 -8.60 4.88 0.23
C HIS A 137 -7.40 5.77 -0.08
N GLY A 138 -6.21 5.15 -0.12
CA GLY A 138 -4.94 5.85 -0.37
C GLY A 138 -4.26 6.29 0.91
N ALA A 139 -3.16 7.04 0.78
CA ALA A 139 -2.38 7.49 1.93
C ALA A 139 -3.03 8.70 2.61
N ILE A 140 -2.82 8.81 3.93
CA ILE A 140 -3.11 10.04 4.66
C ILE A 140 -2.11 11.11 4.18
N PRO A 141 -2.57 12.25 3.63
CA PRO A 141 -1.66 13.26 3.10
C PRO A 141 -0.86 13.90 4.26
N PRO A 142 0.48 13.96 4.18
CA PRO A 142 1.30 14.58 5.22
C PRO A 142 0.95 16.05 5.48
N SER A 143 0.32 16.73 4.51
CA SER A 143 -0.08 18.12 4.61
C SER A 143 -1.13 18.39 5.71
N ILE A 144 -1.85 17.37 6.21
CA ILE A 144 -2.75 17.53 7.37
C ILE A 144 -1.99 18.03 8.60
N GLY A 145 -0.70 17.67 8.74
CA GLY A 145 0.14 18.14 9.84
C GLY A 145 0.40 19.66 9.85
N SER A 146 0.01 20.41 8.82
CA SER A 146 0.11 21.88 8.83
C SER A 146 -1.10 22.58 9.45
N ILE A 147 -2.19 21.84 9.73
CA ILE A 147 -3.42 22.39 10.32
C ILE A 147 -3.22 22.49 11.84
N ALA A 148 -2.46 23.48 12.30
CA ALA A 148 -2.02 23.59 13.70
C ALA A 148 -3.17 23.66 14.73
N GLY A 149 -4.36 24.10 14.29
CA GLY A 149 -5.57 24.17 15.11
C GLY A 149 -6.30 22.84 15.30
N LEU A 150 -5.87 21.75 14.63
CA LEU A 150 -6.62 20.50 14.62
C LEU A 150 -6.60 19.82 16.01
N VAL A 151 -7.79 19.58 16.55
CA VAL A 151 -8.03 18.96 17.86
C VAL A 151 -8.52 17.53 17.69
N VAL A 152 -9.38 17.28 16.71
CA VAL A 152 -9.97 15.97 16.43
C VAL A 152 -9.70 15.57 14.98
N LEU A 153 -9.11 14.40 14.81
CA LEU A 153 -8.98 13.72 13.51
C LEU A 153 -9.51 12.29 13.65
N ASP A 154 -10.68 12.04 13.10
CA ASP A 154 -11.28 10.70 13.04
C ASP A 154 -11.35 10.23 11.58
N LEU A 155 -10.52 9.23 11.26
CA LEU A 155 -10.41 8.57 9.98
C LEU A 155 -10.73 7.09 10.09
N SER A 156 -11.36 6.67 11.20
CA SER A 156 -11.62 5.27 11.50
C SER A 156 -12.54 4.61 10.48
N TYR A 157 -12.49 3.28 10.36
CA TYR A 157 -13.34 2.48 9.49
C TYR A 157 -13.34 2.97 8.02
N ASN A 158 -12.15 3.00 7.43
CA ASN A 158 -11.91 3.37 6.04
C ASN A 158 -10.89 2.38 5.41
N PHE A 159 -10.40 2.70 4.20
CA PHE A 159 -9.38 1.92 3.50
C PHE A 159 -8.05 2.70 3.35
N PHE A 160 -7.74 3.61 4.28
CA PHE A 160 -6.46 4.31 4.27
C PHE A 160 -5.29 3.32 4.36
N ASN A 161 -4.21 3.58 3.62
CA ASN A 161 -3.05 2.71 3.53
C ASN A 161 -1.73 3.49 3.60
N GLY A 162 -0.61 2.79 3.51
CA GLY A 162 0.72 3.39 3.71
C GLY A 162 1.00 3.67 5.19
N SER A 163 1.93 4.58 5.48
CA SER A 163 2.34 4.93 6.84
C SER A 163 1.56 6.12 7.40
N ILE A 164 1.42 6.16 8.72
CA ILE A 164 0.96 7.36 9.43
C ILE A 164 2.03 8.46 9.23
N PRO A 165 1.68 9.65 8.68
CA PRO A 165 2.65 10.72 8.48
C PRO A 165 3.25 11.22 9.79
N GLU A 166 4.58 11.37 9.84
CA GLU A 166 5.31 11.96 10.97
C GLU A 166 4.83 13.39 11.31
N SER A 167 4.32 14.12 10.33
CA SER A 167 3.77 15.47 10.50
C SER A 167 2.56 15.52 11.43
N LEU A 168 1.80 14.42 11.60
CA LEU A 168 0.74 14.37 12.60
C LEU A 168 1.27 14.50 14.03
N GLY A 169 2.52 14.08 14.26
CA GLY A 169 3.21 14.26 15.54
C GLY A 169 3.56 15.72 15.87
N GLN A 170 3.43 16.63 14.90
CA GLN A 170 3.69 18.08 15.07
C GLN A 170 2.44 18.84 15.55
N LEU A 171 1.26 18.21 15.51
CA LEU A 171 -0.01 18.83 15.90
C LEU A 171 -0.16 18.88 17.42
N THR A 172 0.32 19.96 18.05
CA THR A 172 0.30 20.14 19.51
C THR A 172 -1.11 20.31 20.10
N SER A 173 -2.06 20.74 19.27
CA SER A 173 -3.48 20.90 19.64
C SER A 173 -4.26 19.58 19.58
N LEU A 174 -3.71 18.53 18.95
CA LEU A 174 -4.42 17.28 18.73
C LEU A 174 -4.73 16.59 20.07
N ARG A 175 -6.00 16.21 20.26
CA ARG A 175 -6.50 15.52 21.46
C ARG A 175 -7.14 14.19 21.11
N ARG A 176 -7.67 14.04 19.90
CA ARG A 176 -8.22 12.77 19.42
C ARG A 176 -7.66 12.46 18.04
N LEU A 177 -7.05 11.29 17.92
CA LEU A 177 -6.63 10.71 16.65
C LEU A 177 -7.17 9.30 16.59
N ASP A 178 -8.17 9.06 15.76
CA ASP A 178 -8.67 7.71 15.52
C ASP A 178 -8.40 7.30 14.07
N VAL A 179 -7.59 6.27 13.91
CA VAL A 179 -7.30 5.65 12.60
C VAL A 179 -7.63 4.16 12.62
N ASN A 180 -8.44 3.71 13.58
CA ASN A 180 -8.87 2.32 13.73
C ASN A 180 -9.47 1.77 12.43
N GLY A 181 -9.29 0.47 12.19
CA GLY A 181 -10.03 -0.22 11.12
C GLY A 181 -9.64 0.27 9.72
N ASN A 182 -8.34 0.44 9.48
CA ASN A 182 -7.77 0.83 8.20
C ASN A 182 -6.72 -0.20 7.73
N SER A 183 -6.07 0.07 6.60
CA SER A 183 -4.98 -0.75 6.03
C SER A 183 -3.61 -0.07 6.20
N LEU A 184 -3.40 0.66 7.30
CA LEU A 184 -2.15 1.36 7.57
C LEU A 184 -1.04 0.39 7.96
N SER A 185 0.20 0.78 7.68
CA SER A 185 1.39 -0.04 7.85
C SER A 185 2.62 0.75 8.25
N GLY A 186 3.61 0.07 8.82
CA GLY A 186 4.86 0.67 9.25
C GLY A 186 4.83 1.13 10.70
N ARG A 187 5.91 1.82 11.10
CA ARG A 187 6.08 2.27 12.49
C ARG A 187 5.15 3.44 12.79
N VAL A 188 4.48 3.41 13.94
CA VAL A 188 3.75 4.58 14.45
C VAL A 188 4.77 5.65 14.86
N PRO A 189 4.61 6.91 14.39
CA PRO A 189 5.48 8.03 14.78
C PRO A 189 5.68 8.14 16.29
N ALA A 190 6.94 8.26 16.73
CA ALA A 190 7.27 8.28 18.16
C ALA A 190 6.60 9.46 18.90
N ALA A 191 6.44 10.59 18.22
CA ALA A 191 5.74 11.76 18.74
C ALA A 191 4.27 11.47 19.09
N LEU A 192 3.61 10.55 18.38
CA LEU A 192 2.25 10.10 18.68
C LEU A 192 2.22 9.02 19.77
N GLY A 193 3.22 8.13 19.80
CA GLY A 193 3.33 7.09 20.82
C GLY A 193 3.70 7.61 22.22
N GLY A 194 4.35 8.77 22.30
CA GLY A 194 4.78 9.40 23.56
C GLY A 194 3.80 10.42 24.16
N SER A 195 2.76 10.85 23.41
CA SER A 195 1.86 11.92 23.88
C SER A 195 0.73 11.47 24.81
N LEU A 196 0.73 10.20 25.24
CA LEU A 196 -0.26 9.60 26.13
C LEU A 196 -0.38 10.28 27.52
N LEU A 197 0.49 11.25 27.83
CA LEU A 197 0.54 11.94 29.12
C LEU A 197 -0.29 13.25 29.20
N HIS A 198 -0.99 13.67 28.14
CA HIS A 198 -1.73 14.96 28.12
C HIS A 198 -3.27 14.84 27.95
N GLY A 199 -3.88 13.69 28.31
CA GLY A 199 -5.33 13.49 28.17
C GLY A 199 -5.80 13.37 26.72
N ALA A 200 -4.87 13.12 25.79
CA ALA A 200 -5.18 12.79 24.40
C ALA A 200 -5.54 11.30 24.26
N SER A 201 -6.49 10.99 23.37
CA SER A 201 -6.95 9.64 23.06
C SER A 201 -6.57 9.28 21.62
N PHE A 202 -5.59 8.40 21.46
CA PHE A 202 -5.13 7.94 20.15
C PHE A 202 -5.43 6.44 19.96
N ASN A 203 -6.08 6.11 18.85
CA ASN A 203 -6.55 4.77 18.56
C ASN A 203 -5.95 4.27 17.22
N PHE A 204 -5.10 3.25 17.32
CA PHE A 204 -4.36 2.66 16.20
C PHE A 204 -4.72 1.19 15.96
N THR A 205 -5.75 0.67 16.63
CA THR A 205 -6.09 -0.76 16.57
C THR A 205 -6.64 -1.13 15.19
N ASP A 206 -6.77 -2.44 14.93
CA ASP A 206 -7.31 -2.96 13.66
C ASP A 206 -6.60 -2.47 12.39
N ASN A 207 -5.30 -2.20 12.51
CA ASN A 207 -4.39 -1.95 11.39
C ASN A 207 -3.26 -2.98 11.44
N ALA A 208 -3.41 -4.08 10.70
CA ALA A 208 -2.50 -5.24 10.79
C ALA A 208 -1.02 -4.93 10.46
N GLY A 209 -0.76 -3.86 9.71
CA GLY A 209 0.58 -3.46 9.32
C GLY A 209 1.30 -2.52 10.29
N LEU A 210 0.60 -1.95 11.29
CA LEU A 210 1.20 -0.97 12.20
C LEU A 210 2.03 -1.65 13.30
N CYS A 211 3.09 -0.98 13.74
CA CYS A 211 4.02 -1.49 14.75
C CYS A 211 4.68 -0.38 15.57
N GLY A 212 5.32 -0.74 16.69
CA GLY A 212 6.31 0.13 17.37
C GLY A 212 5.86 0.91 18.60
N ILE A 213 4.60 0.78 19.03
CA ILE A 213 4.09 1.34 20.30
C ILE A 213 3.52 0.22 21.20
N PRO A 214 3.42 0.42 22.52
CA PRO A 214 2.76 -0.54 23.41
C PRO A 214 1.35 -0.88 22.92
N GLY A 215 1.03 -2.18 22.87
CA GLY A 215 -0.25 -2.67 22.32
C GLY A 215 -0.21 -3.05 20.84
N LEU A 216 0.82 -2.64 20.09
CA LEU A 216 1.07 -3.08 18.71
C LEU A 216 2.27 -4.05 18.62
N PRO A 217 2.38 -4.82 17.52
CA PRO A 217 3.56 -5.64 17.26
C PRO A 217 4.87 -4.83 17.27
N THR A 218 5.99 -5.49 17.58
CA THR A 218 7.30 -4.90 17.38
C THR A 218 7.61 -4.80 15.89
N CYS A 219 8.18 -3.66 15.48
CA CYS A 219 8.59 -3.49 14.10
C CYS A 219 9.75 -4.42 13.76
N GLY A 220 9.61 -5.20 12.68
CA GLY A 220 10.66 -6.07 12.17
C GLY A 220 10.43 -6.42 10.71
N PRO A 221 11.27 -7.27 10.09
CA PRO A 221 10.99 -7.81 8.77
C PRO A 221 9.74 -8.70 8.85
N HIS A 222 8.58 -8.13 8.54
CA HIS A 222 7.33 -8.86 8.48
C HIS A 222 7.35 -9.70 7.18
N LEU A 223 7.91 -10.91 7.24
CA LEU A 223 7.69 -11.87 6.16
C LEU A 223 6.18 -12.12 6.06
N SER A 224 5.61 -11.87 4.87
CA SER A 224 4.24 -12.27 4.54
C SER A 224 4.03 -13.74 4.92
N ALA A 225 2.79 -14.13 5.25
CA ALA A 225 2.45 -15.53 5.51
C ALA A 225 2.94 -16.44 4.38
N GLY A 226 2.80 -15.99 3.11
CA GLY A 226 3.34 -16.70 1.95
C GLY A 226 4.87 -16.81 1.92
N ALA A 227 5.57 -15.77 2.39
CA ALA A 227 7.03 -15.79 2.49
C ALA A 227 7.52 -16.74 3.60
N LYS A 228 6.82 -16.81 4.74
CA LYS A 228 7.14 -17.79 5.81
C LYS A 228 6.94 -19.22 5.32
N ILE A 229 5.84 -19.48 4.62
CA ILE A 229 5.54 -20.78 4.01
C ILE A 229 6.60 -21.14 2.95
N GLY A 230 6.96 -20.18 2.09
CA GLY A 230 7.99 -20.38 1.06
C GLY A 230 9.37 -20.73 1.64
N VAL A 231 9.79 -20.06 2.73
CA VAL A 231 11.04 -20.38 3.44
C VAL A 231 11.00 -21.80 4.02
N ALA A 232 9.88 -22.20 4.62
CA ALA A 232 9.72 -23.55 5.16
C ALA A 232 9.82 -24.63 4.06
N PHE A 233 9.11 -24.46 2.95
CA PHE A 233 9.20 -25.38 1.80
C PHE A 233 10.62 -25.43 1.21
N GLY A 234 11.25 -24.27 1.03
CA GLY A 234 12.63 -24.20 0.53
C GLY A 234 13.62 -24.94 1.43
N ALA A 235 13.50 -24.79 2.75
CA ALA A 235 14.34 -25.49 3.71
C ALA A 235 14.13 -27.01 3.67
N SER A 236 12.88 -27.48 3.57
CA SER A 236 12.56 -28.91 3.46
C SER A 236 13.11 -29.53 2.18
N VAL A 237 12.97 -28.85 1.03
CA VAL A 237 13.53 -29.32 -0.25
C VAL A 237 15.06 -29.36 -0.20
N GLY A 238 15.69 -28.31 0.35
CA GLY A 238 17.14 -28.27 0.52
C GLY A 238 17.67 -29.41 1.39
N PHE A 239 17.02 -29.69 2.52
CA PHE A 239 17.37 -30.82 3.38
C PHE A 239 17.24 -32.16 2.66
N LEU A 240 16.15 -32.36 1.91
CA LEU A 240 15.93 -33.60 1.14
C LEU A 240 17.04 -33.82 0.10
N LEU A 241 17.45 -32.75 -0.60
CA LEU A 241 18.55 -32.80 -1.57
C LEU A 241 19.88 -33.17 -0.91
N ILE A 242 20.19 -32.60 0.27
CA ILE A 242 21.40 -32.94 1.02
C ILE A 242 21.40 -34.42 1.43
N VAL A 243 20.27 -34.96 1.89
CA VAL A 243 20.14 -36.38 2.24
C VAL A 243 20.36 -37.26 1.01
N ILE A 244 19.75 -36.93 -0.13
CA ILE A 244 19.93 -37.69 -1.38
C ILE A 244 21.40 -37.64 -1.83
N CYS A 245 22.03 -36.47 -1.84
CA CYS A 245 23.45 -36.32 -2.19
C CYS A 245 24.34 -37.14 -1.25
N SER A 246 24.04 -37.14 0.05
CA SER A 246 24.78 -37.92 1.05
C SER A 246 24.62 -39.43 0.83
N MET A 247 23.40 -39.89 0.51
CA MET A 247 23.13 -41.28 0.16
C MET A 247 23.83 -41.71 -1.13
N CYS A 248 23.78 -40.88 -2.17
CA CYS A 248 24.49 -41.10 -3.43
C CYS A 248 26.01 -41.16 -3.22
N TRP A 249 26.55 -40.23 -2.43
CA TRP A 249 27.97 -40.19 -2.09
C TRP A 249 28.38 -41.42 -1.28
N TRP A 250 27.59 -41.80 -0.27
CA TRP A 250 27.80 -43.01 0.52
C TRP A 250 27.78 -44.27 -0.36
N LYS A 251 26.80 -44.38 -1.26
CA LYS A 251 26.68 -45.52 -2.17
C LYS A 251 27.86 -45.59 -3.15
N ARG A 252 28.27 -44.45 -3.70
CA ARG A 252 29.47 -44.36 -4.57
C ARG A 252 30.71 -44.79 -3.81
N ARG A 253 30.88 -44.35 -2.55
CA ARG A 253 31.99 -44.76 -1.68
C ARG A 253 31.99 -46.27 -1.42
N GLN A 254 30.83 -46.85 -1.11
CA GLN A 254 30.70 -48.31 -0.97
C GLN A 254 31.08 -49.06 -2.24
N ASN A 255 30.68 -48.57 -3.41
CA ASN A 255 31.03 -49.19 -4.69
C ASN A 255 32.55 -49.14 -4.96
N ILE A 256 33.22 -48.02 -4.63
CA ILE A 256 34.68 -47.90 -4.76
C ILE A 256 35.39 -48.89 -3.82
N LEU A 257 34.96 -48.98 -2.56
CA LEU A 257 35.55 -49.92 -1.59
C LEU A 257 35.37 -51.38 -2.04
N ARG A 258 34.18 -51.75 -2.55
CA ARG A 258 33.95 -53.09 -3.13
C ARG A 258 34.81 -53.37 -4.36
N ALA A 259 34.99 -52.37 -5.23
CA ALA A 259 35.85 -52.52 -6.41
C ALA A 259 37.33 -52.74 -6.02
N GLN A 260 37.82 -52.03 -5.00
CA GLN A 260 39.16 -52.25 -4.44
C GLN A 260 39.31 -53.66 -3.85
N GLU A 261 38.31 -54.16 -3.12
CA GLU A 261 38.31 -55.51 -2.54
C GLU A 261 38.32 -56.60 -3.62
N ILE A 262 37.55 -56.42 -4.71
CA ILE A 262 37.57 -57.32 -5.87
C ILE A 262 38.92 -57.28 -6.60
N ALA A 263 39.50 -56.10 -6.80
CA ALA A 263 40.84 -55.94 -7.40
C ALA A 263 41.93 -56.60 -6.54
N ALA A 264 41.83 -56.50 -5.22
CA ALA A 264 42.74 -57.17 -4.29
C ALA A 264 42.63 -58.71 -4.37
N ARG A 265 41.41 -59.26 -4.55
CA ARG A 265 41.22 -60.70 -4.77
C ARG A 265 41.71 -61.19 -6.15
N GLY A 266 41.70 -60.32 -7.17
CA GLY A 266 42.24 -60.62 -8.51
C GLY A 266 43.76 -60.46 -8.64
N ALA A 267 44.42 -59.80 -7.69
CA ALA A 267 45.85 -59.52 -7.71
C ALA A 267 46.77 -60.77 -7.80
N PRO A 268 46.47 -61.92 -7.16
CA PRO A 268 47.29 -63.13 -7.31
C PRO A 268 47.25 -63.69 -8.73
N TYR A 269 46.09 -63.62 -9.40
CA TYR A 269 45.89 -64.12 -10.76
C TYR A 269 46.52 -63.20 -11.82
N ALA A 270 46.51 -61.89 -11.61
CA ALA A 270 47.19 -60.93 -12.49
C ALA A 270 48.72 -61.03 -12.39
N LYS A 271 49.26 -61.23 -11.17
CA LYS A 271 50.71 -61.39 -10.91
C LYS A 271 51.28 -62.68 -11.53
N ALA A 272 50.49 -63.75 -11.59
CA ALA A 272 50.87 -64.99 -12.29
C ALA A 272 50.95 -64.81 -13.82
N ARG A 273 50.05 -64.00 -14.40
CA ARG A 273 50.01 -63.75 -15.85
C ARG A 273 51.18 -62.89 -16.33
N THR A 274 51.63 -61.93 -15.51
CA THR A 274 52.80 -61.09 -15.82
C THR A 274 54.11 -61.88 -15.73
N HIS A 275 54.21 -62.87 -14.84
CA HIS A 275 55.37 -63.77 -14.78
C HIS A 275 55.48 -64.61 -16.06
N LEU A 276 54.35 -65.18 -16.53
CA LEU A 276 54.31 -65.97 -17.76
C LEU A 276 54.74 -65.14 -19.01
N SER A 277 54.31 -63.88 -19.11
CA SER A 277 54.71 -63.00 -20.22
C SER A 277 56.17 -62.55 -20.15
N HIS A 278 56.71 -62.36 -18.95
CA HIS A 278 58.12 -61.99 -18.75
C HIS A 278 59.06 -63.15 -19.09
N ASP A 279 58.69 -64.39 -18.73
CA ASP A 279 59.45 -65.59 -19.10
C ASP A 279 59.50 -65.84 -20.61
N ILE A 280 58.43 -65.49 -21.35
CA ILE A 280 58.38 -65.57 -22.82
C ILE A 280 59.26 -64.49 -23.50
N GLN A 281 59.42 -63.31 -22.89
CA GLN A 281 60.30 -62.26 -23.43
C GLN A 281 61.79 -62.55 -23.18
N LEU A 282 62.15 -63.15 -22.06
CA LEU A 282 63.53 -63.52 -21.74
C LEU A 282 64.10 -64.62 -22.65
N THR A 283 63.26 -65.43 -23.31
CA THR A 283 63.70 -66.42 -24.30
C THR A 283 64.07 -65.80 -25.65
N ARG A 284 63.67 -64.56 -25.94
CA ARG A 284 63.80 -63.94 -27.28
C ARG A 284 65.03 -63.06 -27.47
N HIS A 285 65.71 -62.65 -26.38
CA HIS A 285 66.78 -61.65 -26.46
C HIS A 285 68.22 -62.18 -26.49
N TYR A 286 68.42 -63.50 -26.63
CA TYR A 286 69.73 -64.11 -26.84
C TYR A 286 70.02 -64.34 -28.33
N ASN A 287 70.09 -63.28 -29.15
CA ASN A 287 70.83 -63.34 -30.42
C ASN A 287 71.02 -61.96 -31.10
N HIS A 288 72.24 -61.72 -31.58
CA HIS A 288 72.77 -60.57 -32.35
C HIS A 288 73.04 -59.28 -31.55
N GLY A 289 74.20 -58.61 -31.61
CA GLY A 289 75.33 -58.73 -32.53
C GLY A 289 75.56 -57.41 -33.30
N ASN A 290 76.53 -56.62 -32.81
CA ASN A 290 77.32 -55.59 -33.51
C ASN A 290 76.71 -54.25 -34.02
N ALA A 291 77.50 -53.21 -33.73
CA ALA A 291 77.94 -52.08 -34.58
C ALA A 291 77.30 -50.67 -34.42
N ARG A 292 78.21 -49.76 -34.03
CA ARG A 292 78.49 -48.41 -34.58
C ARG A 292 77.59 -47.21 -34.24
N THR A 293 78.17 -46.33 -33.40
CA THR A 293 78.43 -44.87 -33.60
C THR A 293 77.41 -44.02 -34.38
N ALA A 294 76.92 -42.94 -33.77
CA ALA A 294 77.47 -41.57 -33.92
C ALA A 294 76.44 -40.50 -33.51
N ALA A 295 76.96 -39.35 -33.06
CA ALA A 295 76.38 -38.00 -33.02
C ALA A 295 75.21 -37.78 -32.04
N GLU A 296 75.37 -37.05 -30.94
CA GLU A 296 75.68 -35.61 -30.75
C GLU A 296 74.41 -34.83 -30.33
N ASN A 297 74.60 -34.03 -29.27
CA ASN A 297 73.84 -32.83 -28.89
C ASN A 297 72.51 -33.01 -28.14
N GLY A 298 72.60 -32.89 -26.81
CA GLY A 298 71.66 -32.04 -26.06
C GLY A 298 72.34 -30.71 -25.71
N PRO A 299 71.74 -29.82 -24.88
CA PRO A 299 70.34 -29.79 -24.46
C PRO A 299 69.73 -28.35 -24.43
N SER A 300 68.48 -28.29 -23.94
CA SER A 300 67.85 -27.24 -23.11
C SER A 300 67.43 -25.90 -23.72
N LEU A 301 66.11 -25.68 -23.75
CA LEU A 301 65.43 -24.39 -23.55
C LEU A 301 64.11 -24.71 -22.81
N LEU A 302 63.94 -24.24 -21.56
CA LEU A 302 63.30 -22.98 -21.11
C LEU A 302 61.77 -23.10 -20.94
N SER A 303 61.32 -22.51 -19.82
CA SER A 303 60.03 -21.86 -19.50
C SER A 303 58.71 -22.49 -19.96
#